data_AF-A0AB38VNX7-F1
#
_entry.id   AF-A0AB38VNX7-F1
#
_cell.length_a   1.000
_cell.length_b   1.000
_cell.length_c   1.000
_cell.angle_alpha   90.00
_cell.angle_beta   90.00
_cell.angle_gamma   90.00
#
_symmetry.space_group_name_H-M   'P 1'
#
loop_
_entity.id
_entity.type
_entity.pdbx_description
1 polymer ?
#
loop_
_entity_poly.entity_id
_entity_poly.type
_entity_poly.pdbx_seq_one_letter_code
_entity_poly.pdbx_strand_id
1 'polypeptide(L)'
;MAKKKIFISHIGEESEIAKKFKKEILNYTNRGVEIFVSSDDESIYAGDDWEDEVKNNIKSCDMMLVLLSKKSLYRPWISFETGAAWVRGIKPIPICHGGLDTDSLPKPFSIMQALNADEKGLTKVFRRVSLLRDEDFVSADVTELINVIKSFDKKYYEIDEIQEFLSIFDDYAKSVLKNLNEDNDYSAELRMEESCYNQLLDMKNNFEIGKHITLDTGTMLVGLVNNKWTNTIQYRIKIDNQLAEKLKNN
;
A
#
# COMPACT_ATOMS: atom_id res chain seq x y z
N MET A 1 27.67 23.57 11.90
CA MET A 1 26.62 23.79 10.89
C MET A 1 25.29 23.31 11.46
N ALA A 2 24.18 23.89 11.03
CA ALA A 2 22.84 23.38 11.40
C ALA A 2 22.64 21.97 10.81
N LYS A 3 21.95 21.09 11.54
CA LYS A 3 21.64 19.74 11.05
C LYS A 3 20.68 19.84 9.87
N LYS A 4 20.90 18.99 8.86
CA LYS A 4 19.99 18.84 7.74
C LYS A 4 18.69 18.21 8.20
N LYS A 5 17.57 18.67 7.66
CA LYS A 5 16.22 18.27 8.05
C LYS A 5 15.57 17.41 6.98
N ILE A 6 15.09 16.24 7.37
CA ILE A 6 14.37 15.29 6.53
C ILE A 6 12.92 15.24 6.99
N PHE A 7 11.99 15.39 6.05
CA PHE A 7 10.56 15.20 6.28
C PHE A 7 10.14 13.84 5.71
N ILE A 8 9.42 13.02 6.48
CA ILE A 8 8.84 11.76 6.02
C ILE A 8 7.32 11.91 6.02
N SER A 9 6.75 12.02 4.83
CA SER A 9 5.31 12.09 4.57
C SER A 9 4.73 10.68 4.49
N HIS A 10 3.66 10.41 5.25
CA HIS A 10 2.98 9.11 5.32
C HIS A 10 1.57 9.24 5.91
N ILE A 11 0.77 8.19 5.75
CA ILE A 11 -0.57 8.08 6.40
C ILE A 11 -0.45 7.39 7.76
N GLY A 12 -1.40 7.57 8.67
CA GLY A 12 -1.31 7.09 10.06
C GLY A 12 -1.07 5.58 10.15
N GLU A 13 -1.70 4.83 9.25
CA GLU A 13 -1.54 3.39 9.09
C GLU A 13 -0.06 3.00 8.81
N GLU A 14 0.67 3.80 8.04
CA GLU A 14 2.08 3.58 7.65
C GLU A 14 3.09 4.05 8.72
N SER A 15 2.62 4.47 9.90
CA SER A 15 3.48 5.04 10.95
C SER A 15 4.59 4.10 11.42
N GLU A 16 4.38 2.78 11.38
CA GLU A 16 5.42 1.79 11.70
C GLU A 16 6.60 1.87 10.72
N ILE A 17 6.30 1.93 9.42
CA ILE A 17 7.31 2.05 8.36
C ILE A 17 8.06 3.37 8.52
N ALA A 18 7.35 4.48 8.71
CA ALA A 18 7.97 5.79 8.84
C ALA A 18 8.88 5.91 10.07
N LYS A 19 8.46 5.35 11.21
CA LYS A 19 9.29 5.26 12.43
C LYS A 19 10.54 4.41 12.20
N LYS A 20 10.41 3.30 11.44
CA LYS A 20 11.55 2.46 11.07
C LYS A 20 12.54 3.22 10.16
N PHE A 21 12.07 3.92 9.14
CA PHE A 21 12.92 4.81 8.32
C PHE A 21 13.66 5.83 9.18
N LYS A 22 12.95 6.53 10.06
CA LYS A 22 13.57 7.50 10.98
C LYS A 22 14.68 6.87 11.81
N LYS A 23 14.43 5.69 12.40
CA LYS A 23 15.43 4.97 13.20
C LYS A 23 16.66 4.60 12.36
N GLU A 24 16.47 3.99 11.20
CA GLU A 24 17.60 3.52 10.38
C GLU A 24 18.41 4.68 9.78
N ILE A 25 17.76 5.76 9.34
CA ILE A 25 18.47 6.97 8.88
C ILE A 25 19.24 7.60 10.04
N LEU A 26 18.67 7.71 11.24
CA LEU A 26 19.39 8.25 12.40
C LEU A 26 20.57 7.38 12.81
N ASN A 27 20.45 6.06 12.73
CA ASN A 27 21.57 5.14 12.99
C ASN A 27 22.68 5.32 11.94
N TYR A 28 22.33 5.27 10.65
CA TYR A 28 23.25 5.44 9.53
C TYR A 28 24.03 6.75 9.60
N THR A 29 23.34 7.83 9.97
CA THR A 29 23.89 9.18 10.02
C THR A 29 24.53 9.54 11.35
N ASN A 30 24.61 8.61 12.30
CA ASN A 30 24.99 8.85 13.69
C ASN A 30 24.28 10.08 14.29
N ARG A 31 22.97 10.19 14.05
CA ARG A 31 22.09 11.29 14.48
C ARG A 31 22.51 12.68 14.00
N GLY A 32 23.28 12.80 12.92
CA GLY A 32 23.69 14.10 12.37
C GLY A 32 22.67 14.75 11.42
N VAL A 33 21.46 14.18 11.31
CA VAL A 33 20.29 14.82 10.69
C VAL A 33 19.15 14.95 11.70
N GLU A 34 18.20 15.82 11.41
CA GLU A 34 16.91 15.92 12.10
C GLU A 34 15.83 15.32 11.21
N ILE A 35 14.90 14.55 11.79
CA ILE A 35 13.85 13.86 11.04
C ILE A 35 12.49 14.12 11.67
N PHE A 36 11.63 14.75 10.88
CA PHE A 36 10.20 14.89 11.15
C PHE A 36 9.42 13.82 10.39
N VAL A 37 8.38 13.28 11.03
CA VAL A 37 7.55 12.19 10.54
C VAL A 37 6.10 12.66 10.66
N SER A 38 5.39 12.76 9.54
CA SER A 38 4.01 13.27 9.54
C SER A 38 3.03 12.20 10.01
N SER A 39 2.30 12.41 11.10
CA SER A 39 1.14 11.57 11.41
C SER A 39 -0.08 12.10 10.65
N ASP A 40 -0.76 11.24 9.87
CA ASP A 40 -2.19 11.45 9.55
C ASP A 40 -2.94 11.07 10.81
N ASP A 41 -3.02 12.03 11.72
CA ASP A 41 -3.74 11.87 12.96
C ASP A 41 -5.15 12.41 12.69
N GLU A 42 -6.14 11.52 12.78
CA GLU A 42 -7.55 11.89 13.00
C GLU A 42 -7.74 12.79 14.25
N SER A 43 -6.65 13.09 14.96
CA SER A 43 -6.43 14.10 16.00
C SER A 43 -6.44 15.56 15.49
N ILE A 44 -7.24 15.90 14.48
CA ILE A 44 -7.55 17.31 14.20
C ILE A 44 -8.50 17.79 15.32
N TYR A 45 -7.98 18.00 16.52
CA TYR A 45 -8.71 18.70 17.55
C TYR A 45 -8.87 20.15 17.11
N ALA A 46 -10.10 20.67 17.18
CA ALA A 46 -10.37 22.05 16.82
C ALA A 46 -9.57 23.00 17.74
N GLY A 47 -8.54 23.65 17.18
CA GLY A 47 -7.75 24.67 17.87
C GLY A 47 -6.25 24.36 18.06
N ASP A 48 -5.75 23.21 17.63
CA ASP A 48 -4.32 22.86 17.79
C ASP A 48 -3.42 23.43 16.68
N ASP A 49 -2.24 23.92 17.08
CA ASP A 49 -1.15 24.49 16.24
C ASP A 49 -0.44 23.44 15.33
N TRP A 50 -1.00 22.23 15.20
CA TRP A 50 -0.35 21.10 14.52
C TRP A 50 -0.14 21.37 13.02
N GLU A 51 -1.06 22.09 12.38
CA GLU A 51 -0.95 22.48 10.97
C GLU A 51 0.25 23.41 10.75
N ASP A 52 0.51 24.30 11.71
CA ASP A 52 1.65 25.21 11.68
C ASP A 52 2.96 24.47 11.93
N GLU A 53 2.97 23.44 12.78
CA GLU A 53 4.12 22.55 12.93
C GLU A 53 4.45 21.82 11.63
N VAL A 54 3.47 21.20 10.96
CA VAL A 54 3.69 20.53 9.68
C VAL A 54 4.18 21.52 8.63
N LYS A 55 3.53 22.68 8.50
CA LYS A 55 3.98 23.76 7.60
C LYS A 55 5.41 24.19 7.90
N ASN A 56 5.78 24.35 9.17
CA ASN A 56 7.12 24.78 9.57
C ASN A 56 8.18 23.71 9.30
N ASN A 57 7.83 22.43 9.47
CA ASN A 57 8.71 21.32 9.12
C ASN A 57 8.87 21.18 7.59
N ILE A 58 7.80 21.32 6.81
CA ILE A 58 7.89 21.41 5.35
C ILE A 58 8.70 22.63 4.93
N LYS A 59 8.53 23.79 5.57
CA LYS A 59 9.28 25.03 5.26
C LYS A 59 10.77 24.95 5.56
N SER A 60 11.16 24.10 6.52
CA SER A 60 12.56 23.99 6.96
C SER A 60 13.25 22.71 6.52
N CYS A 61 12.55 21.77 5.89
CA CYS A 61 13.17 20.54 5.38
C CYS A 61 14.07 20.81 4.17
N ASP A 62 15.17 20.05 4.11
CA ASP A 62 16.13 19.99 3.01
C ASP A 62 15.87 18.78 2.08
N MET A 63 15.12 17.78 2.57
CA MET A 63 14.80 16.56 1.85
C MET A 63 13.43 16.05 2.32
N MET A 64 12.65 15.48 1.38
CA MET A 64 11.36 14.88 1.67
C MET A 64 11.28 13.47 1.11
N LEU A 65 10.94 12.52 1.98
CA LEU A 65 10.53 11.16 1.62
C LEU A 65 9.01 11.09 1.69
N VAL A 66 8.40 10.38 0.75
CA VAL A 66 6.94 10.19 0.71
C VAL A 66 6.69 8.69 0.65
N LEU A 67 6.12 8.10 1.70
CA LEU A 67 5.69 6.71 1.68
C LEU A 67 4.40 6.63 0.85
N LEU A 68 4.41 5.78 -0.17
CA LEU A 68 3.27 5.58 -1.05
C LEU A 68 2.92 4.10 -1.16
N SER A 69 1.66 3.82 -0.87
CA SER A 69 0.95 2.58 -1.12
C SER A 69 -0.32 2.87 -1.89
N LYS A 70 -1.05 1.83 -2.31
CA LYS A 70 -2.37 2.01 -2.95
C LYS A 70 -3.32 2.85 -2.08
N LYS A 71 -3.21 2.76 -0.75
CA LYS A 71 -4.00 3.52 0.21
C LYS A 71 -3.56 4.99 0.31
N SER A 72 -2.27 5.26 0.46
CA SER A 72 -1.76 6.62 0.65
C SER A 72 -1.73 7.45 -0.63
N LEU A 73 -1.67 6.80 -1.79
CA LEU A 73 -1.60 7.46 -3.11
C LEU A 73 -2.69 8.52 -3.33
N TYR A 74 -3.90 8.26 -2.83
CA TYR A 74 -5.05 9.15 -3.03
C TYR A 74 -5.43 9.96 -1.78
N ARG A 75 -4.63 9.90 -0.71
CA ARG A 75 -4.89 10.72 0.48
C ARG A 75 -4.60 12.20 0.16
N PRO A 76 -5.57 13.11 0.39
CA PRO A 76 -5.38 14.53 0.11
C PRO A 76 -4.16 15.13 0.81
N TRP A 77 -3.90 14.71 2.05
CA TRP A 77 -2.80 15.23 2.85
C TRP A 77 -1.42 14.92 2.24
N ILE A 78 -1.20 13.69 1.76
CA ILE A 78 0.04 13.30 1.05
C ILE A 78 0.28 14.21 -0.16
N SER A 79 -0.77 14.45 -0.95
CA SER A 79 -0.68 15.34 -2.12
C SER A 79 -0.39 16.80 -1.72
N PHE A 80 -1.00 17.27 -0.64
CA PHE A 80 -0.79 18.61 -0.09
C PHE A 80 0.67 18.83 0.35
N GLU A 81 1.21 17.93 1.18
CA GLU A 81 2.59 18.04 1.67
C GLU A 81 3.60 17.93 0.53
N THR A 82 3.38 16.97 -0.38
CA THR A 82 4.26 16.73 -1.53
C THR A 82 4.27 17.94 -2.46
N GLY A 83 3.10 18.52 -2.74
CA GLY A 83 2.97 19.74 -3.54
C GLY A 83 3.64 20.94 -2.89
N ALA A 84 3.47 21.12 -1.58
CA ALA A 84 4.10 22.20 -0.83
C ALA A 84 5.63 22.13 -0.87
N ALA A 85 6.21 20.94 -0.72
CA ALA A 85 7.64 20.73 -0.86
C ALA A 85 8.14 20.98 -2.30
N TRP A 86 7.40 20.50 -3.31
CA TRP A 86 7.75 20.70 -4.72
C TRP A 86 7.83 22.18 -5.08
N VAL A 87 6.86 23.00 -4.67
CA VAL A 87 6.84 24.45 -4.95
C VAL A 87 8.01 25.18 -4.29
N ARG A 88 8.53 24.67 -3.16
CA ARG A 88 9.76 25.19 -2.52
C ARG A 88 11.05 24.80 -3.25
N GLY A 89 10.98 23.97 -4.28
CA GLY A 89 12.15 23.41 -4.97
C GLY A 89 12.77 22.19 -4.26
N ILE A 90 12.15 21.68 -3.18
CA ILE A 90 12.51 20.39 -2.62
C ILE A 90 11.86 19.33 -3.52
N LYS A 91 12.67 18.48 -4.15
CA LYS A 91 12.18 17.37 -4.98
C LYS A 91 11.79 16.21 -4.05
N PRO A 92 10.49 15.93 -3.84
CA PRO A 92 10.08 14.82 -2.99
C PRO A 92 10.49 13.49 -3.63
N ILE A 93 10.76 12.49 -2.79
CA ILE A 93 11.17 11.15 -3.22
C ILE A 93 10.08 10.18 -2.79
N PRO A 94 9.18 9.79 -3.71
CA PRO A 94 8.21 8.75 -3.45
C PRO A 94 8.87 7.38 -3.26
N ILE A 95 8.43 6.64 -2.26
CA ILE A 95 8.87 5.30 -1.92
C ILE A 95 7.64 4.39 -2.00
N CYS A 96 7.54 3.61 -3.07
CA CYS A 96 6.41 2.75 -3.36
C CYS A 96 6.52 1.42 -2.60
N HIS A 97 5.48 1.05 -1.87
CA HIS A 97 5.32 -0.23 -1.18
C HIS A 97 3.86 -0.71 -1.26
N GLY A 98 3.53 -1.85 -0.65
CA GLY A 98 2.15 -2.31 -0.56
C GLY A 98 1.50 -2.63 -1.91
N GLY A 99 2.26 -3.26 -2.81
CA GLY A 99 1.79 -3.62 -4.15
C GLY A 99 1.63 -2.45 -5.12
N LEU A 100 2.09 -1.25 -4.76
CA LEU A 100 2.23 -0.12 -5.67
C LEU A 100 3.61 -0.17 -6.34
N ASP A 101 3.67 -0.07 -7.66
CA ASP A 101 4.92 -0.01 -8.42
C ASP A 101 5.15 1.41 -8.98
N THR A 102 6.41 1.82 -9.08
CA THR A 102 6.79 3.12 -9.64
C THR A 102 6.20 3.40 -11.03
N ASP A 103 6.04 2.38 -11.88
CA ASP A 103 5.52 2.52 -13.25
C ASP A 103 4.00 2.75 -13.27
N SER A 104 3.31 2.42 -12.17
CA SER A 104 1.86 2.56 -12.02
C SER A 104 1.42 3.90 -11.44
N LEU A 105 2.35 4.81 -11.14
CA LEU A 105 2.04 6.06 -10.45
C LEU A 105 1.25 7.04 -11.36
N PRO A 106 0.14 7.61 -10.88
CA PRO A 106 -0.53 8.72 -11.55
C PRO A 106 0.30 10.01 -11.41
N LYS A 107 -0.03 11.00 -12.24
CA LYS A 107 0.44 12.38 -11.99
C LYS A 107 -0.15 12.89 -10.67
N PRO A 108 0.58 13.69 -9.88
CA PRO A 108 1.93 14.21 -10.15
C PRO A 108 3.07 13.29 -9.68
N PHE A 109 2.81 12.11 -9.13
CA PHE A 109 3.87 11.25 -8.61
C PHE A 109 4.74 10.63 -9.71
N SER A 110 4.20 10.31 -10.88
CA SER A 110 4.99 9.77 -12.00
C SER A 110 6.00 10.73 -12.62
N ILE A 111 5.92 12.04 -12.36
CA ILE A 111 6.97 12.99 -12.79
C ILE A 111 8.13 13.06 -11.78
N MET A 112 7.99 12.46 -10.61
CA MET A 112 9.04 12.36 -9.58
C MET A 112 9.94 11.16 -9.85
N GLN A 113 11.16 11.19 -9.30
CA GLN A 113 12.07 10.03 -9.31
C GLN A 113 11.68 9.08 -8.18
N ALA A 114 10.54 8.41 -8.35
CA ALA A 114 10.03 7.43 -7.39
C ALA A 114 10.93 6.19 -7.32
N LEU A 115 10.90 5.51 -6.17
CA LEU A 115 11.70 4.33 -5.87
C LEU A 115 10.77 3.24 -5.32
N ASN A 116 10.95 1.99 -5.75
CA ASN A 116 10.34 0.85 -5.08
C ASN A 116 11.04 0.61 -3.73
N ALA A 117 10.31 0.15 -2.72
CA ALA A 117 10.81 -0.18 -1.38
C ALA A 117 11.60 -1.51 -1.34
N ASP A 118 12.46 -1.72 -2.34
CA ASP A 118 13.38 -2.84 -2.45
C ASP A 118 14.82 -2.43 -2.07
N GLU A 119 15.74 -3.40 -2.05
CA GLU A 119 17.14 -3.15 -1.68
C GLU A 119 17.80 -2.04 -2.51
N LYS A 120 17.51 -2.01 -3.82
CA LYS A 120 18.09 -1.03 -4.75
C LYS A 120 17.53 0.36 -4.50
N GLY A 121 16.21 0.48 -4.33
CA GLY A 121 15.53 1.74 -4.07
C GLY A 121 15.92 2.32 -2.72
N LEU A 122 15.89 1.51 -1.67
CA LEU A 122 16.27 1.96 -0.33
C LEU A 122 17.76 2.35 -0.27
N THR A 123 18.65 1.60 -0.92
CA THR A 123 20.07 2.00 -1.04
C THR A 123 20.22 3.39 -1.67
N LYS A 124 19.43 3.73 -2.70
CA LYS A 124 19.44 5.07 -3.30
C LYS A 124 18.96 6.16 -2.33
N VAL A 125 17.99 5.85 -1.45
CA VAL A 125 17.55 6.77 -0.39
C VAL A 125 18.73 7.08 0.54
N PHE A 126 19.43 6.07 1.05
CA PHE A 126 20.58 6.27 1.93
C PHE A 126 21.73 7.01 1.25
N ARG A 127 22.01 6.71 -0.02
CA ARG A 127 22.97 7.47 -0.83
C ARG A 127 22.57 8.95 -0.94
N ARG A 128 21.28 9.25 -1.10
CA ARG A 128 20.80 10.63 -1.14
C ARG A 128 20.96 11.33 0.21
N VAL A 129 20.82 10.61 1.32
CA VAL A 129 21.09 11.13 2.67
C VAL A 129 22.58 11.46 2.87
N SER A 130 23.52 10.63 2.38
CA SER A 130 24.96 10.96 2.44
C SER A 130 25.26 12.23 1.64
N LEU A 131 24.72 12.33 0.43
CA LEU A 131 24.85 13.53 -0.41
C LEU A 131 24.25 14.79 0.22
N LEU A 132 23.18 14.65 1.01
CA LEU A 132 22.58 15.77 1.73
C LEU A 132 23.54 16.36 2.79
N ARG A 133 24.46 15.55 3.29
CA ARG A 133 25.44 15.88 4.32
C ARG A 133 26.83 16.20 3.77
N ASP A 134 26.98 16.22 2.44
CA ASP A 134 28.29 16.34 1.78
C ASP A 134 29.27 15.22 2.19
N GLU A 135 28.75 14.01 2.40
CA GLU A 135 29.52 12.81 2.80
C GLU A 135 29.51 11.75 1.68
N ASP A 136 30.60 10.98 1.60
CA ASP A 136 30.68 9.83 0.71
C ASP A 136 29.75 8.70 1.17
N PHE A 137 29.07 8.07 0.22
CA PHE A 137 28.26 6.89 0.51
C PHE A 137 29.17 5.66 0.70
N VAL A 138 29.09 5.03 1.87
CA VAL A 138 29.83 3.80 2.19
C VAL A 138 28.99 2.57 1.85
N SER A 139 27.97 2.30 2.67
CA SER A 139 26.98 1.22 2.49
C SER A 139 25.87 1.44 3.52
N ALA A 140 24.67 0.92 3.25
CA ALA A 140 23.58 0.93 4.22
C ALA A 140 22.97 -0.47 4.27
N ASP A 141 22.89 -1.05 5.47
CA ASP A 141 22.12 -2.27 5.68
C ASP A 141 20.64 -1.89 5.79
N VAL A 142 19.87 -2.29 4.78
CA VAL A 142 18.45 -2.01 4.68
C VAL A 142 17.59 -3.25 4.96
N THR A 143 18.20 -4.38 5.33
CA THR A 143 17.54 -5.68 5.49
C THR A 143 16.37 -5.59 6.48
N GLU A 144 16.63 -5.02 7.64
CA GLU A 144 15.65 -4.85 8.70
C GLU A 144 14.51 -3.90 8.31
N LEU A 145 14.79 -2.87 7.51
CA LEU A 145 13.76 -1.96 7.00
C LEU A 145 12.85 -2.66 5.99
N ILE A 146 13.44 -3.43 5.06
CA ILE A 146 12.70 -4.25 4.09
C ILE A 146 11.80 -5.26 4.81
N ASN A 147 12.30 -5.91 5.86
CA ASN A 147 11.53 -6.89 6.61
C ASN A 147 10.31 -6.27 7.29
N VAL A 148 10.45 -5.07 7.87
CA VAL A 148 9.33 -4.32 8.45
C VAL A 148 8.32 -3.95 7.37
N ILE A 149 8.77 -3.41 6.22
CA ILE A 149 7.87 -3.04 5.12
C ILE A 149 7.12 -4.27 4.61
N LYS A 150 7.80 -5.39 4.37
CA LYS A 150 7.16 -6.65 3.94
C LYS A 150 6.16 -7.19 4.95
N SER A 151 6.49 -7.11 6.24
CA SER A 151 5.60 -7.59 7.31
C SER A 151 4.37 -6.70 7.44
N PHE A 152 4.55 -5.39 7.35
CA PHE A 152 3.47 -4.42 7.27
C PHE A 152 2.60 -4.69 6.06
N ASP A 153 3.20 -4.79 4.87
CA ASP A 153 2.49 -4.97 3.62
C ASP A 153 1.65 -6.25 3.64
N LYS A 154 2.23 -7.34 4.16
CA LYS A 154 1.52 -8.60 4.38
C LYS A 154 0.32 -8.43 5.30
N LYS A 155 0.48 -7.74 6.44
CA LYS A 155 -0.60 -7.57 7.41
C LYS A 155 -1.72 -6.65 6.89
N TYR A 156 -1.36 -5.56 6.22
CA TYR A 156 -2.30 -4.49 5.88
C TYR A 156 -2.95 -4.65 4.50
N TYR A 157 -2.25 -5.19 3.50
CA TYR A 157 -2.80 -5.29 2.15
C TYR A 157 -3.37 -6.67 1.81
N GLU A 158 -3.02 -7.74 2.55
CA GLU A 158 -3.75 -9.00 2.42
C GLU A 158 -5.25 -8.81 2.71
N ILE A 159 -5.62 -7.96 3.68
CA ILE A 159 -7.02 -7.69 4.03
C ILE A 159 -7.73 -6.84 2.97
N ASP A 160 -7.07 -5.82 2.43
CA ASP A 160 -7.66 -4.97 1.38
C ASP A 160 -7.85 -5.73 0.07
N GLU A 161 -6.88 -6.58 -0.31
CA GLU A 161 -7.00 -7.45 -1.48
C GLU A 161 -8.16 -8.43 -1.31
N ILE A 162 -8.40 -8.94 -0.10
CA ILE A 162 -9.58 -9.75 0.19
C ILE A 162 -10.84 -8.90 0.03
N GLN A 163 -10.91 -7.70 0.60
CA GLN A 163 -12.12 -6.86 0.52
C GLN A 163 -12.42 -6.41 -0.92
N GLU A 164 -11.40 -6.05 -1.69
CA GLU A 164 -11.51 -5.71 -3.12
C GLU A 164 -12.00 -6.94 -3.92
N PHE A 165 -11.42 -8.12 -3.67
CA PHE A 165 -11.90 -9.37 -4.24
C PHE A 165 -13.36 -9.67 -3.87
N LEU A 166 -13.72 -9.52 -2.59
CA LEU A 166 -15.07 -9.73 -2.08
C LEU A 166 -16.09 -8.72 -2.62
N SER A 167 -15.66 -7.52 -2.96
CA SER A 167 -16.53 -6.45 -3.49
C SER A 167 -17.11 -6.79 -4.87
N ILE A 168 -16.39 -7.60 -5.65
CA ILE A 168 -16.74 -8.04 -7.02
C ILE A 168 -17.85 -9.08 -7.01
N PHE A 169 -18.02 -9.78 -5.89
CA PHE A 169 -19.11 -10.72 -5.73
C PHE A 169 -20.43 -9.98 -5.49
N ASP A 170 -21.43 -10.27 -6.33
CA ASP A 170 -22.82 -9.86 -6.10
C ASP A 170 -23.31 -10.33 -4.72
N ASP A 171 -24.36 -9.70 -4.20
CA ASP A 171 -24.92 -9.95 -2.86
C ASP A 171 -25.21 -11.43 -2.58
N TYR A 172 -25.48 -12.21 -3.64
CA TYR A 172 -25.61 -13.66 -3.57
C TYR A 172 -24.33 -14.35 -3.09
N ALA A 173 -23.18 -14.06 -3.70
CA ALA A 173 -21.92 -14.66 -3.29
C ALA A 173 -21.43 -14.13 -1.93
N LYS A 174 -21.73 -12.87 -1.59
CA LYS A 174 -21.56 -12.34 -0.22
C LYS A 174 -22.43 -13.08 0.80
N SER A 175 -23.67 -13.43 0.46
CA SER A 175 -24.57 -14.21 1.33
C SER A 175 -24.10 -15.66 1.52
N VAL A 176 -23.53 -16.26 0.47
CA VAL A 176 -22.89 -17.57 0.56
C VAL A 176 -21.69 -17.51 1.50
N LEU A 177 -20.91 -16.43 1.47
CA LEU A 177 -19.77 -16.22 2.38
C LEU A 177 -20.20 -15.96 3.84
N LYS A 178 -21.37 -15.37 4.06
CA LYS A 178 -21.87 -14.97 5.39
C LYS A 178 -22.48 -16.13 6.20
N ASN A 179 -22.84 -17.24 5.57
CA ASN A 179 -23.49 -18.40 6.20
C ASN A 179 -22.53 -19.56 6.52
N LEU A 180 -21.21 -19.33 6.48
CA LEU A 180 -20.18 -20.38 6.50
C LEU A 180 -19.73 -20.76 7.91
N ASN A 181 -20.40 -21.75 8.49
CA ASN A 181 -19.93 -22.45 9.69
C ASN A 181 -19.11 -23.71 9.32
N GLU A 182 -17.92 -23.77 9.92
CA GLU A 182 -17.05 -24.90 10.29
C GLU A 182 -16.84 -26.10 9.34
N ASP A 183 -15.55 -26.32 9.10
CA ASP A 183 -14.85 -27.55 8.69
C ASP A 183 -14.77 -27.93 7.19
N ASN A 184 -13.53 -27.78 6.70
CA ASN A 184 -12.91 -28.22 5.44
C ASN A 184 -13.04 -27.27 4.24
N ASP A 185 -11.87 -26.89 3.69
CA ASP A 185 -11.64 -26.51 2.29
C ASP A 185 -12.85 -25.84 1.61
N TYR A 186 -13.00 -24.54 1.84
CA TYR A 186 -14.12 -23.71 1.40
C TYR A 186 -14.41 -23.97 -0.07
N SER A 187 -15.61 -24.42 -0.43
CA SER A 187 -16.00 -24.49 -1.83
C SER A 187 -17.45 -24.06 -2.04
N ALA A 188 -17.69 -23.19 -3.02
CA ALA A 188 -19.03 -22.71 -3.37
C ALA A 188 -19.25 -22.76 -4.87
N GLU A 189 -20.39 -23.29 -5.31
CA GLU A 189 -20.81 -23.20 -6.70
C GLU A 189 -21.57 -21.90 -6.94
N LEU A 190 -21.07 -21.11 -7.89
CA LEU A 190 -21.54 -19.78 -8.23
C LEU A 190 -21.83 -19.71 -9.73
N ARG A 191 -22.69 -18.77 -10.11
CA ARG A 191 -23.02 -18.46 -11.52
C ARG A 191 -22.84 -16.97 -11.75
N MET A 192 -22.13 -16.60 -12.81
CA MET A 192 -21.94 -15.20 -13.22
C MET A 192 -21.79 -15.08 -14.73
N GLU A 193 -21.86 -13.87 -15.25
CA GLU A 193 -21.58 -13.59 -16.66
C GLU A 193 -20.13 -13.95 -17.02
N GLU A 194 -19.92 -14.42 -18.24
CA GLU A 194 -18.60 -14.80 -18.76
C GLU A 194 -17.56 -13.66 -18.68
N SER A 195 -17.99 -12.41 -18.91
CA SER A 195 -17.15 -11.21 -18.78
C SER A 195 -16.63 -11.03 -17.35
N CYS A 196 -17.49 -11.17 -16.34
CA CYS A 196 -17.13 -11.10 -14.93
C CYS A 196 -16.19 -12.24 -14.54
N TYR A 197 -16.44 -13.46 -15.03
CA TYR A 197 -15.60 -14.61 -14.77
C TYR A 197 -14.17 -14.41 -15.30
N ASN A 198 -14.03 -13.90 -16.53
CA ASN A 198 -12.72 -13.64 -17.13
C ASN A 198 -11.94 -12.53 -16.39
N GLN A 199 -12.63 -11.48 -15.92
CA GLN A 199 -12.01 -10.48 -15.04
C GLN A 199 -11.52 -11.11 -13.74
N LEU A 200 -12.32 -12.00 -13.14
CA LEU A 200 -11.99 -12.69 -11.89
C LEU A 200 -10.80 -13.65 -12.06
N LEU A 201 -10.68 -14.31 -13.21
CA LEU A 201 -9.51 -15.13 -13.58
C LEU A 201 -8.23 -14.31 -13.74
N ASP A 202 -8.29 -13.19 -14.46
CA ASP A 202 -7.13 -12.30 -14.64
C ASP A 202 -6.63 -11.78 -13.30
N MET A 203 -7.54 -11.33 -12.44
CA MET A 203 -7.21 -10.92 -11.08
C MET A 203 -6.60 -12.07 -10.28
N LYS A 204 -7.22 -13.25 -10.25
CA LYS A 204 -6.63 -14.41 -9.56
C LYS A 204 -5.17 -14.65 -9.95
N ASN A 205 -4.81 -14.47 -11.23
CA ASN A 205 -3.44 -14.69 -11.69
C ASN A 205 -2.49 -13.55 -11.32
N ASN A 206 -3.02 -12.34 -11.09
CA ASN A 206 -2.23 -11.12 -10.86
C ASN A 206 -2.08 -10.74 -9.37
N PHE A 207 -2.87 -11.32 -8.46
CA PHE A 207 -2.81 -11.03 -7.02
C PHE A 207 -2.22 -12.18 -6.20
N GLU A 208 -1.44 -11.86 -5.16
CA GLU A 208 -0.88 -12.84 -4.21
C GLU A 208 -1.98 -13.67 -3.53
N ILE A 209 -3.11 -13.03 -3.20
CA ILE A 209 -4.29 -13.70 -2.66
C ILE A 209 -4.84 -14.79 -3.59
N GLY A 210 -4.70 -14.62 -4.90
CA GLY A 210 -5.21 -15.56 -5.90
C GLY A 210 -4.56 -16.94 -5.82
N LYS A 211 -3.38 -17.05 -5.16
CA LYS A 211 -2.73 -18.32 -4.84
C LYS A 211 -3.51 -19.16 -3.83
N HIS A 212 -4.34 -18.51 -3.00
CA HIS A 212 -5.20 -19.13 -2.00
C HIS A 212 -6.61 -19.43 -2.55
N ILE A 213 -6.86 -19.17 -3.83
CA ILE A 213 -8.18 -19.24 -4.46
C ILE A 213 -8.14 -20.17 -5.69
N THR A 214 -8.87 -21.27 -5.65
CA THR A 214 -9.10 -22.12 -6.83
C THR A 214 -10.42 -21.74 -7.49
N LEU A 215 -10.45 -21.73 -8.82
CA LEU A 215 -11.68 -21.52 -9.60
C LEU A 215 -11.78 -22.71 -10.55
N ASP A 216 -12.65 -23.66 -10.25
CA ASP A 216 -12.92 -24.78 -11.15
C ASP A 216 -14.14 -24.45 -12.02
N THR A 217 -13.98 -24.43 -13.35
CA THR A 217 -15.10 -24.19 -14.26
C THR A 217 -15.94 -25.46 -14.44
N GLY A 218 -17.26 -25.32 -14.36
CA GLY A 218 -18.23 -26.33 -14.77
C GLY A 218 -19.18 -25.76 -15.80
N THR A 219 -18.90 -25.99 -17.09
CA THR A 219 -19.84 -25.87 -18.21
C THR A 219 -20.44 -24.47 -18.48
N MET A 220 -20.37 -24.03 -19.74
CA MET A 220 -21.06 -22.82 -20.21
C MET A 220 -22.58 -23.06 -20.22
N LEU A 221 -23.34 -22.15 -19.61
CA LEU A 221 -24.79 -22.26 -19.50
C LEU A 221 -25.45 -20.98 -20.00
N VAL A 222 -26.56 -21.12 -20.71
CA VAL A 222 -27.48 -19.99 -20.96
C VAL A 222 -28.29 -19.77 -19.68
N GLY A 223 -28.11 -18.62 -19.05
CA GLY A 223 -28.68 -18.31 -17.74
C GLY A 223 -29.35 -16.94 -17.69
N LEU A 224 -30.14 -16.72 -16.65
CA LEU A 224 -30.77 -15.44 -16.33
C LEU A 224 -29.98 -14.75 -15.21
N VAL A 225 -29.40 -13.58 -15.50
CA VAL A 225 -28.78 -12.70 -14.52
C VAL A 225 -29.47 -11.34 -14.61
N ASN A 226 -29.92 -10.77 -13.49
CA ASN A 226 -30.64 -9.49 -13.46
C ASN A 226 -31.78 -9.39 -14.50
N ASN A 227 -32.55 -10.49 -14.65
CA ASN A 227 -33.64 -10.62 -15.63
C ASN A 227 -33.25 -10.49 -17.10
N LYS A 228 -31.97 -10.69 -17.45
CA LYS A 228 -31.48 -10.77 -18.83
C LYS A 228 -30.89 -12.14 -19.12
N TRP A 229 -31.20 -12.68 -20.29
CA TRP A 229 -30.56 -13.89 -20.81
C TRP A 229 -29.13 -13.57 -21.20
N THR A 230 -28.17 -14.28 -20.62
CA THR A 230 -26.74 -14.05 -20.82
C THR A 230 -25.97 -15.37 -20.77
N ASN A 231 -24.78 -15.37 -21.36
CA ASN A 231 -23.86 -16.50 -21.22
C ASN A 231 -23.30 -16.46 -19.80
N THR A 232 -23.69 -17.46 -19.02
CA THR A 232 -23.24 -17.62 -17.64
C THR A 232 -22.24 -18.76 -17.53
N ILE A 233 -21.28 -18.59 -16.65
CA ILE A 233 -20.33 -19.64 -16.28
C ILE A 233 -20.71 -20.12 -14.88
N GLN A 234 -20.99 -21.42 -14.76
CA GLN A 234 -21.03 -22.07 -13.46
C GLN A 234 -19.60 -22.44 -13.06
N TYR A 235 -19.20 -22.03 -11.87
CA TYR A 235 -17.84 -22.26 -11.38
C TYR A 235 -17.87 -22.58 -9.90
N ARG A 236 -16.90 -23.36 -9.45
CA ARG A 236 -16.64 -23.62 -8.05
C ARG A 236 -15.48 -22.75 -7.62
N ILE A 237 -15.73 -21.84 -6.69
CA ILE A 237 -14.65 -21.14 -5.99
C ILE A 237 -14.22 -22.00 -4.82
N LYS A 238 -12.92 -22.22 -4.66
CA LYS A 238 -12.31 -22.79 -3.47
C LYS A 238 -11.45 -21.74 -2.79
N ILE A 239 -11.59 -21.57 -1.48
CA ILE A 239 -10.70 -20.72 -0.68
C ILE A 239 -9.95 -21.64 0.29
N ASP A 240 -8.67 -21.41 0.55
CA ASP A 240 -7.95 -22.22 1.55
C ASP A 240 -8.20 -21.74 2.99
N ASN A 241 -7.85 -22.61 3.96
CA ASN A 241 -8.06 -22.35 5.38
C ASN A 241 -7.26 -21.15 5.91
N GLN A 242 -6.10 -20.84 5.35
CA GLN A 242 -5.29 -19.71 5.82
C GLN A 242 -5.96 -18.37 5.52
N LEU A 243 -6.55 -18.23 4.33
CA LEU A 243 -7.26 -17.00 3.97
C LEU A 243 -8.56 -16.83 4.75
N ALA A 244 -9.28 -17.93 4.98
CA ALA A 244 -10.56 -17.87 5.64
C ALA A 244 -10.49 -17.66 7.16
N GLU A 245 -9.44 -18.13 7.84
CA GLU A 245 -9.20 -17.76 9.24
C GLU A 245 -8.90 -16.26 9.38
N LYS A 246 -8.21 -15.64 8.42
CA LYS A 246 -7.98 -14.19 8.39
C LYS A 246 -9.27 -13.40 8.17
N LEU A 247 -10.19 -13.95 7.37
CA LEU A 247 -11.51 -13.37 7.11
C LEU A 247 -12.47 -13.43 8.30
N LYS A 248 -12.37 -14.46 9.14
CA LYS A 248 -13.24 -14.61 10.33
C LYS A 248 -12.87 -13.66 11.48
N ASN A 249 -11.60 -13.23 11.52
CA ASN A 249 -11.03 -12.44 12.60
C ASN A 249 -10.99 -10.93 12.34
N ASN A 250 -11.49 -10.47 11.19
CA ASN A 250 -11.62 -9.06 10.80
C ASN A 250 -13.06 -8.75 10.38
#